data_AF-A0AAQ4D8T9-F1
#
_entry.id   AF-A0AAQ4D8T9-F1
#
_cell.length_a   1.000
_cell.length_b   1.000
_cell.length_c   1.000
_cell.angle_alpha   90.00
_cell.angle_beta   90.00
_cell.angle_gamma   90.00
#
_symmetry.space_group_name_H-M   'P 1'
#
loop_
_entity.id
_entity.type
_entity.pdbx_description
1 polymer ?
#
loop_
_entity_poly.entity_id
_entity_poly.type
_entity_poly.pdbx_seq_one_letter_code
_entity_poly.pdbx_strand_id
1 'polypeptide(L)'
;MWFYFCLQRARESLVVAAAHCSWSGMALKISRLLLQSKDLRHGHMSAKCFATQVAVAPEKTFCHFRTTESNPTNHTKEHEARFYTVPQDVQKSVFGVYKVPKKLEILNDMFAEMSIMVRQPFLEVKSYIESYDYSLPALRIMLCIRMC
;
A
#
# COMPACT_ATOMS: atom_id res chain seq x y z
N MET A 1 -33.48 4.59 -31.61
CA MET A 1 -33.78 5.80 -30.79
C MET A 1 -33.27 5.64 -29.35
N TRP A 2 -32.01 5.28 -29.12
CA TRP A 2 -31.41 5.17 -27.77
C TRP A 2 -29.90 5.49 -27.81
N PHE A 3 -29.49 6.41 -28.70
CA PHE A 3 -28.08 6.78 -28.93
C PHE A 3 -27.75 8.25 -28.63
N TYR A 4 -28.68 9.01 -28.05
CA TYR A 4 -28.53 10.46 -27.86
C TYR A 4 -28.51 10.94 -26.39
N PHE A 5 -28.52 10.04 -25.40
CA PHE A 5 -28.67 10.45 -23.99
C PHE A 5 -27.41 10.34 -23.13
N CYS A 6 -26.23 10.09 -23.72
CA CYS A 6 -24.96 10.07 -22.99
C CYS A 6 -24.03 11.25 -23.30
N LEU A 7 -24.46 12.18 -24.17
CA LEU A 7 -23.71 13.38 -24.55
C LEU A 7 -24.28 14.65 -23.91
N GLN A 8 -24.74 14.56 -22.66
CA GLN A 8 -25.30 15.70 -21.91
C GLN A 8 -24.78 15.77 -20.46
N ARG A 9 -23.54 15.32 -20.21
CA ARG A 9 -22.94 15.36 -18.86
C ARG A 9 -21.45 15.73 -18.84
N ALA A 10 -21.02 16.52 -19.82
CA ALA A 10 -19.63 16.95 -19.98
C ALA A 10 -19.48 18.46 -20.26
N ARG A 11 -20.36 19.31 -19.68
CA ARG A 11 -20.27 20.78 -19.74
C ARG A 11 -20.72 21.46 -18.45
N GLU A 12 -20.22 21.02 -17.29
CA GLU A 12 -20.35 21.78 -16.03
C GLU A 12 -19.05 21.67 -15.21
N SER A 13 -17.94 22.04 -15.85
CA SER A 13 -16.67 22.29 -15.18
C SER A 13 -16.12 23.58 -15.74
N LEU A 14 -16.67 24.70 -15.29
CA LEU A 14 -15.95 25.96 -15.09
C LEU A 14 -16.94 26.99 -14.53
N VAL A 15 -16.43 27.83 -13.63
CA VAL A 15 -17.06 29.03 -13.05
C VAL A 15 -17.98 28.73 -11.86
N VAL A 16 -17.52 29.05 -10.63
CA VAL A 16 -18.11 30.06 -9.71
C VAL A 16 -17.49 29.91 -8.29
N ALA A 17 -16.88 31.01 -7.81
CA ALA A 17 -16.66 31.45 -6.42
C ALA A 17 -15.76 30.58 -5.50
N ALA A 18 -14.58 30.99 -5.01
CA ALA A 18 -14.13 32.31 -4.53
C ALA A 18 -15.08 32.99 -3.54
N ALA A 19 -15.01 32.59 -2.27
CA ALA A 19 -15.47 33.36 -1.11
C ALA A 19 -14.58 32.96 0.10
N HIS A 20 -13.59 33.78 0.45
CA HIS A 20 -13.65 34.72 1.56
C HIS A 20 -14.08 34.07 2.90
N CYS A 21 -13.08 33.70 3.72
CA CYS A 21 -13.26 33.61 5.16
C CYS A 21 -12.13 34.40 5.85
N SER A 22 -12.48 35.65 6.18
CA SER A 22 -11.70 36.58 6.98
C SER A 22 -11.66 36.08 8.43
N TRP A 23 -10.48 35.70 8.92
CA TRP A 23 -10.24 35.52 10.35
C TRP A 23 -9.29 36.63 10.82
N SER A 24 -9.87 37.77 11.21
CA SER A 24 -9.21 38.79 12.01
C SER A 24 -9.02 38.26 13.43
N GLY A 25 -7.87 37.66 13.69
CA GLY A 25 -7.42 37.29 15.04
C GLY A 25 -6.31 38.22 15.49
N MET A 26 -6.63 39.07 16.45
CA MET A 26 -5.83 40.20 16.94
C MET A 26 -4.41 39.81 17.39
N ALA A 27 -3.44 40.61 16.94
CA ALA A 27 -2.09 40.63 17.46
C ALA A 27 -2.05 41.27 18.86
N LEU A 28 -1.48 40.56 19.84
CA LEU A 28 -0.93 41.18 21.05
C LEU A 28 0.49 40.66 21.25
N LYS A 29 1.45 41.51 20.85
CA LYS A 29 2.87 41.43 21.21
C LYS A 29 3.04 42.02 22.61
N ILE A 30 3.59 41.26 23.56
CA ILE A 30 4.24 41.83 24.74
C ILE A 30 5.57 41.10 25.00
N SER A 31 6.63 41.79 24.59
CA SER A 31 7.94 42.03 25.22
C SER A 31 8.71 40.96 26.00
N ARG A 32 9.95 40.80 25.54
CA ARG A 32 11.14 40.18 26.14
C ARG A 32 11.62 40.94 27.38
N LEU A 33 11.94 40.25 28.48
CA LEU A 33 12.99 40.67 29.43
C LEU A 33 13.79 39.45 29.91
N LEU A 34 15.10 39.62 29.82
CA LEU A 34 16.14 38.68 30.26
C LEU A 34 16.42 38.84 31.76
N LEU A 35 17.20 37.89 32.26
CA LEU A 35 18.18 37.94 33.35
C LEU A 35 17.84 37.22 34.67
N GLN A 36 18.53 36.09 34.81
CA GLN A 36 19.54 35.82 35.85
C GLN A 36 19.10 35.05 37.10
N SER A 37 19.60 33.81 37.18
CA SER A 37 20.11 33.26 38.44
C SER A 37 21.35 32.40 38.16
N LYS A 38 22.49 32.89 38.66
CA LYS A 38 23.67 32.11 39.04
C LYS A 38 23.24 31.25 40.27
N ASP A 39 23.79 30.10 40.65
CA ASP A 39 25.12 29.56 40.45
C ASP A 39 25.17 28.09 40.95
N LEU A 40 26.13 27.33 40.43
CA LEU A 40 26.92 26.27 41.11
C LEU A 40 26.20 25.13 41.87
N ARG A 41 26.42 23.88 41.43
CA ARG A 41 27.47 22.97 41.97
C ARG A 41 27.36 21.53 41.45
N HIS A 42 28.47 21.10 40.84
CA HIS A 42 29.13 19.79 40.94
C HIS A 42 28.36 18.50 40.56
N GLY A 43 28.82 17.90 39.45
CA GLY A 43 28.55 16.52 39.09
C GLY A 43 29.23 16.14 37.78
N HIS A 44 30.57 16.17 37.73
CA HIS A 44 31.31 15.56 36.62
C HIS A 44 31.19 14.03 36.74
N MET A 45 30.12 13.47 36.17
CA MET A 45 30.08 12.06 35.83
C MET A 45 30.41 11.97 34.35
N SER A 46 31.69 11.74 34.06
CA SER A 46 32.16 11.31 32.75
C SER A 46 31.56 9.93 32.47
N ALA A 47 30.36 9.92 31.90
CA ALA A 47 29.79 8.74 31.30
C ALA A 47 30.56 8.51 29.99
N LYS A 48 31.59 7.65 30.06
CA LYS A 48 32.22 7.10 28.86
C LYS A 48 31.17 6.26 28.14
N CYS A 49 30.48 6.86 27.18
CA CYS A 49 29.62 6.14 26.26
C CYS A 49 30.51 5.25 25.38
N PHE A 50 30.62 3.97 25.73
CA PHE A 50 31.13 2.96 24.81
C PHE A 50 30.05 2.68 23.77
N ALA A 51 30.10 3.38 22.65
CA ALA A 51 29.29 3.05 21.48
C ALA A 51 29.87 1.80 20.82
N THR A 52 29.45 0.62 21.26
CA THR A 52 29.69 -0.62 20.53
C THR A 52 28.82 -0.60 19.28
N GLN A 53 29.43 -0.41 18.13
CA GLN A 53 28.76 -0.61 16.85
C GLN A 53 28.55 -2.11 16.66
N VAL A 54 27.30 -2.56 16.72
CA VAL A 54 26.94 -3.93 16.36
C VAL A 54 27.06 -4.01 14.84
N ALA A 55 28.10 -4.67 14.34
CA ALA A 55 28.19 -5.07 12.95
C ALA A 55 27.05 -6.07 12.68
N VAL A 56 25.99 -5.61 12.02
CA VAL A 56 24.93 -6.48 11.52
C VAL A 56 25.53 -7.29 10.37
N ALA A 57 25.99 -8.51 10.68
CA ALA A 57 26.20 -9.54 9.67
C ALA A 57 24.87 -9.70 8.91
N PRO A 58 24.88 -9.95 7.58
CA PRO A 58 23.65 -10.17 6.82
C PRO A 58 22.98 -11.42 7.37
N GLU A 59 22.05 -11.21 8.29
CA GLU A 59 21.22 -12.26 8.88
C GLU A 59 20.42 -12.86 7.73
N LYS A 60 20.59 -14.17 7.50
CA LYS A 60 19.80 -14.91 6.52
C LYS A 60 18.34 -14.69 6.86
N THR A 61 17.66 -13.85 6.07
CA THR A 61 16.28 -13.45 6.33
C THR A 61 15.38 -14.66 6.15
N PHE A 62 15.04 -15.33 7.24
CA PHE A 62 14.04 -16.38 7.28
C PHE A 62 12.62 -15.78 7.18
N CYS A 63 12.33 -15.02 6.13
CA CYS A 63 10.96 -14.66 5.80
C CYS A 63 10.27 -15.85 5.12
N HIS A 64 10.04 -16.93 5.88
CA HIS A 64 9.40 -18.15 5.35
C HIS A 64 7.99 -17.89 4.79
N PHE A 65 7.35 -16.81 5.25
CA PHE A 65 6.02 -16.39 4.82
C PHE A 65 6.00 -15.58 3.52
N ARG A 66 7.13 -15.01 3.09
CA ARG A 66 7.20 -14.17 1.89
C ARG A 66 7.91 -14.90 0.75
N THR A 67 7.53 -14.56 -0.46
CA THR A 67 8.20 -15.02 -1.68
C THR A 67 9.12 -13.93 -2.21
N THR A 68 10.23 -14.33 -2.84
CA THR A 68 11.11 -13.42 -3.58
C THR A 68 10.55 -13.11 -4.97
N GLU A 69 9.71 -13.99 -5.50
CA GLU A 69 9.06 -13.84 -6.80
C GLU A 69 7.86 -12.90 -6.71
N SER A 70 7.90 -11.80 -7.45
CA SER A 70 6.76 -10.88 -7.59
C SER A 70 5.85 -11.21 -8.78
N ASN A 71 6.31 -12.06 -9.70
CA ASN A 71 5.62 -12.34 -10.96
C ASN A 71 4.62 -13.50 -10.82
N PRO A 72 3.32 -13.28 -11.08
CA PRO A 72 2.29 -14.31 -10.88
C PRO A 72 2.44 -15.53 -11.80
N THR A 73 3.06 -15.36 -12.97
CA THR A 73 3.31 -16.43 -13.94
C THR A 73 4.33 -17.46 -13.44
N ASN A 74 5.28 -17.03 -12.60
CA ASN A 74 6.35 -17.89 -12.10
C ASN A 74 5.96 -18.65 -10.83
N HIS A 75 4.76 -18.43 -10.30
CA HIS A 75 4.33 -19.14 -9.10
C HIS A 75 4.09 -20.63 -9.37
N THR A 76 4.60 -21.44 -8.45
CA THR A 76 4.56 -22.90 -8.43
C THR A 76 4.00 -23.37 -7.09
N LYS A 77 3.84 -24.69 -6.91
CA LYS A 77 3.39 -25.28 -5.64
C LYS A 77 4.31 -24.95 -4.45
N GLU A 78 5.58 -24.66 -4.68
CA GLU A 78 6.52 -24.26 -3.62
C GLU A 78 6.20 -22.90 -3.00
N HIS A 79 5.47 -22.06 -3.75
CA HIS A 79 5.05 -20.73 -3.33
C HIS A 79 3.68 -20.72 -2.64
N GLU A 80 3.04 -21.89 -2.50
CA GLU A 80 1.75 -22.02 -1.85
C GLU A 80 1.79 -21.51 -0.40
N ALA A 81 0.72 -20.85 0.03
CA ALA A 81 0.56 -20.25 1.35
C ALA A 81 1.59 -19.15 1.70
N ARG A 82 2.38 -18.71 0.72
CA ARG A 82 3.28 -17.56 0.86
C ARG A 82 2.68 -16.30 0.27
N PHE A 83 3.13 -15.16 0.76
CA PHE A 83 2.74 -13.84 0.29
C PHE A 83 3.73 -13.33 -0.75
N TYR A 84 3.22 -12.85 -1.88
CA TYR A 84 3.99 -12.10 -2.86
C TYR A 84 3.57 -10.64 -2.83
N THR A 85 4.54 -9.75 -3.07
CA THR A 85 4.30 -8.31 -3.14
C THR A 85 4.04 -7.92 -4.58
N VAL A 86 2.91 -7.26 -4.83
CA VAL A 86 2.56 -6.75 -6.16
C VAL A 86 3.31 -5.43 -6.40
N PRO A 87 4.02 -5.25 -7.53
CA PRO A 87 4.69 -3.98 -7.85
C PRO A 87 3.67 -2.85 -8.08
N GLN A 88 4.01 -1.63 -7.64
CA GLN A 88 3.08 -0.48 -7.65
C GLN A 88 2.55 -0.12 -9.04
N ASP A 89 3.34 -0.34 -10.09
CA ASP A 89 2.93 -0.08 -11.48
C ASP A 89 1.75 -0.96 -11.90
N VAL A 90 1.83 -2.25 -11.57
CA VAL A 90 0.77 -3.23 -11.84
C VAL A 90 -0.44 -2.94 -10.98
N GLN A 91 -0.23 -2.50 -9.73
CA GLN A 91 -1.34 -2.16 -8.84
C GLN A 91 -2.24 -1.08 -9.46
N LYS A 92 -1.65 0.02 -9.95
CA LYS A 92 -2.43 1.11 -10.56
C LYS A 92 -3.13 0.68 -11.85
N SER A 93 -2.45 -0.11 -12.68
CA SER A 93 -3.01 -0.58 -13.95
C SER A 93 -4.17 -1.56 -13.78
N VAL A 94 -4.01 -2.56 -12.90
CA VAL A 94 -5.01 -3.63 -12.73
C VAL A 94 -6.13 -3.16 -11.80
N PHE A 95 -5.77 -2.61 -10.63
CA PHE A 95 -6.75 -2.23 -9.61
C PHE A 95 -7.38 -0.85 -9.85
N GLY A 96 -6.88 -0.07 -10.82
CA GLY A 96 -7.57 1.12 -11.30
C GLY A 96 -8.81 0.77 -12.14
N VAL A 97 -8.73 -0.32 -12.92
CA VAL A 97 -9.84 -0.80 -13.75
C VAL A 97 -10.78 -1.69 -12.94
N TYR A 98 -10.22 -2.61 -12.16
CA TYR A 98 -10.97 -3.55 -11.34
C TYR A 98 -10.97 -3.14 -9.88
N LYS A 99 -12.16 -2.98 -9.28
CA LYS A 99 -12.24 -2.58 -7.87
C LYS A 99 -11.76 -3.71 -6.95
N VAL A 100 -10.93 -3.31 -6.00
CA VAL A 100 -10.40 -4.19 -4.97
C VAL A 100 -11.39 -4.28 -3.81
N PRO A 101 -11.44 -5.39 -3.05
CA PRO A 101 -12.18 -5.40 -1.79
C PRO A 101 -11.66 -4.31 -0.83
N LYS A 102 -12.57 -3.53 -0.25
CA LYS A 102 -12.24 -2.43 0.70
C LYS A 102 -11.28 -2.86 1.82
N LYS A 103 -11.38 -4.11 2.29
CA LYS A 103 -10.47 -4.64 3.31
C LYS A 103 -9.02 -4.67 2.83
N LEU A 104 -8.78 -5.03 1.56
CA LEU A 104 -7.43 -5.05 1.00
C LEU A 104 -6.92 -3.63 0.74
N GLU A 105 -7.79 -2.67 0.41
CA GLU A 105 -7.44 -1.26 0.31
C GLU A 105 -6.97 -0.70 1.67
N ILE A 106 -7.70 -1.00 2.75
CA ILE A 106 -7.31 -0.61 4.12
C ILE A 106 -5.95 -1.23 4.48
N LEU A 107 -5.76 -2.53 4.21
CA LEU A 107 -4.48 -3.20 4.48
C LEU A 107 -3.34 -2.57 3.69
N ASN A 108 -3.57 -2.22 2.42
CA ASN A 108 -2.57 -1.54 1.61
C ASN A 108 -2.18 -0.18 2.16
N ASP A 109 -3.15 0.59 2.63
CA ASP A 109 -2.90 1.90 3.24
C ASP A 109 -2.10 1.77 4.54
N MET A 110 -2.42 0.76 5.37
CA MET A 110 -1.71 0.52 6.63
C MET A 110 -0.29 -0.03 6.43
N PHE A 111 -0.09 -0.96 5.50
CA PHE A 111 1.19 -1.64 5.29
C PHE A 111 2.06 -0.95 4.22
N ALA A 112 1.51 0.01 3.47
CA ALA A 112 2.13 0.63 2.29
C ALA A 112 2.60 -0.39 1.21
N GLU A 113 2.09 -1.62 1.26
CA GLU A 113 2.38 -2.69 0.31
C GLU A 113 1.13 -3.53 0.02
N MET A 114 0.94 -3.87 -1.26
CA MET A 114 -0.08 -4.83 -1.68
C MET A 114 0.52 -6.23 -1.65
N SER A 115 0.28 -6.96 -0.57
CA SER A 115 0.68 -8.36 -0.45
C SER A 115 -0.51 -9.30 -0.65
N ILE A 116 -0.38 -10.29 -1.54
CA ILE A 116 -1.43 -11.28 -1.82
C ILE A 116 -0.86 -12.68 -1.55
N MET A 117 -1.67 -13.55 -0.93
CA MET A 117 -1.30 -14.94 -0.68
C MET A 117 -1.56 -15.80 -1.93
N VAL A 118 -0.58 -16.61 -2.31
CA VAL A 118 -0.75 -17.67 -3.31
C VAL A 118 -1.53 -18.82 -2.68
N ARG A 119 -2.72 -19.12 -3.20
CA ARG A 119 -3.58 -20.21 -2.72
C ARG A 119 -3.67 -21.33 -3.74
N GLN A 120 -3.91 -22.56 -3.29
CA GLN A 120 -4.16 -23.72 -4.15
C GLN A 120 -5.13 -23.47 -5.32
N PRO A 121 -6.36 -22.90 -5.13
CA PRO A 121 -7.30 -22.68 -6.23
C PRO A 121 -6.74 -21.77 -7.33
N PHE A 122 -5.85 -20.83 -7.00
CA PHE A 122 -5.20 -20.00 -8.01
C PHE A 122 -4.25 -20.81 -8.88
N LEU A 123 -3.44 -21.70 -8.28
CA LEU A 123 -2.49 -22.54 -9.02
C LEU A 123 -3.20 -23.50 -9.98
N GLU A 124 -4.34 -24.06 -9.56
CA GLU A 124 -5.18 -24.91 -10.42
C GLU A 124 -5.75 -24.13 -11.60
N VAL A 125 -6.35 -22.97 -11.36
CA VAL A 125 -6.90 -22.10 -12.42
C VAL A 125 -5.82 -21.64 -13.38
N LYS A 126 -4.64 -21.26 -12.88
CA LYS A 126 -3.48 -20.92 -13.69
C LYS A 126 -3.12 -22.05 -14.65
N SER A 127 -3.03 -23.28 -14.13
CA SER A 127 -2.70 -24.45 -14.96
C SER A 127 -3.74 -24.71 -16.06
N TYR A 128 -5.03 -24.53 -15.75
CA TYR A 128 -6.09 -24.67 -16.76
C TYR A 128 -6.00 -23.62 -17.85
N ILE A 129 -5.69 -22.37 -17.49
CA ILE A 129 -5.53 -21.29 -18.47
C ILE A 129 -4.30 -21.53 -19.35
N GLU A 130 -3.19 -22.00 -18.77
CA GLU A 130 -1.94 -22.26 -19.50
C GLU A 130 -2.03 -23.45 -20.46
N SER A 131 -2.76 -24.50 -20.10
CA SER A 131 -2.93 -25.70 -20.95
C SER A 131 -4.05 -25.58 -21.98
N TYR A 132 -4.81 -24.49 -21.98
CA TYR A 132 -6.03 -24.38 -22.77
C TYR A 132 -5.74 -24.05 -24.24
N ASP A 133 -6.33 -24.83 -25.14
CA ASP A 133 -6.30 -24.57 -26.57
C ASP A 133 -7.37 -23.53 -26.95
N TYR A 134 -6.92 -22.37 -27.43
CA TYR A 134 -7.77 -21.26 -27.86
C TYR A 134 -8.54 -21.53 -29.17
N SER A 135 -8.34 -22.68 -29.82
CA SER A 135 -9.18 -23.13 -30.94
C SER A 135 -10.57 -23.61 -30.50
N LEU A 136 -10.72 -23.95 -29.21
CA LEU A 136 -11.95 -24.46 -28.60
C LEU A 136 -12.91 -23.34 -28.14
N PRO A 137 -14.20 -23.64 -27.91
CA PRO A 137 -15.13 -22.65 -27.35
C PRO A 137 -14.74 -22.24 -25.92
N ALA A 138 -14.94 -20.96 -25.61
CA ALA A 138 -14.44 -20.29 -24.41
C ALA A 138 -14.59 -21.09 -23.09
N LEU A 139 -13.48 -21.24 -22.38
CA LEU A 139 -13.39 -21.89 -21.07
C LEU A 139 -14.20 -21.14 -20.01
N ARG A 140 -15.08 -21.85 -19.29
CA ARG A 140 -15.89 -21.30 -18.19
C ARG A 140 -15.44 -21.90 -16.86
N ILE A 141 -14.85 -21.07 -16.01
CA ILE A 141 -14.36 -21.47 -14.68
C ILE A 141 -15.26 -20.85 -13.61
N MET A 142 -15.73 -21.66 -12.66
CA MET A 142 -16.53 -21.21 -11.53
C MET A 142 -15.75 -21.39 -10.23
N LEU A 143 -15.52 -20.29 -9.51
CA LEU A 143 -14.92 -20.32 -8.18
C LEU A 143 -16.03 -20.43 -7.12
N CYS A 144 -16.20 -21.62 -6.54
CA CYS A 144 -17.12 -21.82 -5.42
C CYS A 144 -16.37 -21.69 -4.09
N ILE A 145 -16.77 -20.70 -3.30
CA ILE A 145 -16.25 -20.50 -1.95
C ILE A 145 -17.21 -21.22 -1.00
N ARG A 146 -16.74 -22.25 -0.29
CA ARG A 146 -17.42 -22.66 0.94
C ARG A 146 -17.06 -21.65 2.02
N MET A 147 -18.05 -20.93 2.51
CA MET A 147 -17.92 -20.20 3.77
C MET A 147 -17.88 -21.25 4.88
N CYS A 148 -16.69 -21.49 5.44
CA CYS A 148 -16.53 -22.22 6.69
C CYS A 148 -16.72 -21.27 7.86
#